data_AF-A0AA40E0V6-F1
#
_entry.id   AF-A0AA40E0V6-F1
#
_cell.length_a   1.000
_cell.length_b   1.000
_cell.length_c   1.000
_cell.angle_alpha   90.00
_cell.angle_beta   90.00
_cell.angle_gamma   90.00
#
_symmetry.space_group_name_H-M   'P 1'
#
loop_
_entity.id
_entity.type
_entity.pdbx_description
1 polymer ?
#
loop_
_entity_poly.entity_id
_entity_poly.type
_entity_poly.pdbx_seq_one_letter_code
_entity_poly.pdbx_strand_id
1 'polypeptide(L)'
;MRAVSCLGQLVSSPRGGLFVCGRPLTGVESNRPVFWGYLMQIFGYAAVMPVYAALHLFGSPVALASLGRPRARATALRHPSRFRLRVLVPAFALGYFLPSLLMGWPVSSPALHQWLNGLWQGFPLYVVASQQLFARLVAPAQQGHGAILSRAYSWAFYTAAAVQLCTYAVILAAKATPGLFPSWAAEAFAFGAVFAPGPFHSSKPLSSMVAAMHDFYKWDQYVGSAAAITWAVCLDVSSQEAGVSLADWAILGWDVVRWSAIAGPAGALVRLLQRRDGRVLLEDTVVEDKRS
;
A
#
# COMPACT_ATOMS: atom_id res chain seq x y z
N MET A 1 -27.62 -37.93 -22.70
CA MET A 1 -26.31 -37.63 -23.31
C MET A 1 -26.52 -36.76 -24.55
N ARG A 2 -26.38 -35.44 -24.41
CA ARG A 2 -26.27 -34.49 -25.53
C ARG A 2 -25.20 -33.47 -25.15
N ALA A 3 -24.17 -33.40 -25.97
CA ALA A 3 -23.18 -32.36 -25.95
C ALA A 3 -23.60 -31.23 -26.91
N VAL A 4 -23.01 -30.05 -26.69
CA VAL A 4 -22.81 -28.95 -27.66
C VAL A 4 -24.05 -28.12 -28.06
N SER A 5 -24.18 -26.93 -27.44
CA SER A 5 -24.39 -25.64 -28.13
C SER A 5 -24.61 -24.51 -27.10
N CYS A 6 -23.56 -23.76 -26.80
CA CYS A 6 -23.67 -22.38 -26.31
C CYS A 6 -22.45 -21.60 -26.82
N LEU A 7 -22.44 -21.46 -28.14
CA LEU A 7 -21.65 -20.49 -28.89
C LEU A 7 -22.68 -19.50 -29.42
N GLY A 8 -22.67 -18.25 -28.96
CA GLY A 8 -23.50 -17.21 -29.56
C GLY A 8 -23.79 -16.01 -28.68
N GLN A 9 -23.30 -14.86 -29.15
CA GLN A 9 -23.75 -13.48 -28.91
C GLN A 9 -23.14 -12.71 -27.74
N LEU A 10 -21.95 -12.16 -28.02
CA LEU A 10 -21.53 -10.86 -27.50
C LEU A 10 -22.38 -9.78 -28.19
N VAL A 11 -23.39 -9.25 -27.49
CA VAL A 11 -24.15 -8.08 -27.95
C VAL A 11 -23.41 -6.83 -27.46
N SER A 12 -22.85 -6.06 -28.40
CA SER A 12 -22.31 -4.73 -28.11
C SER A 12 -23.46 -3.76 -27.87
N SER A 13 -23.66 -3.33 -26.62
CA SER A 13 -24.56 -2.23 -26.30
C SER A 13 -23.88 -0.88 -26.63
N PRO A 14 -24.60 0.09 -27.22
CA PRO A 14 -24.06 1.42 -27.54
C PRO A 14 -23.70 2.28 -26.31
N ARG A 15 -23.76 1.71 -25.09
CA ARG A 15 -23.32 2.35 -23.84
C ARG A 15 -22.08 1.71 -23.19
N GLY A 16 -21.25 0.99 -23.95
CA GLY A 16 -19.86 0.70 -23.56
C GLY A 16 -19.65 -0.13 -22.29
N GLY A 17 -20.60 -0.98 -21.89
CA GLY A 17 -20.45 -1.92 -20.77
C GLY A 17 -20.44 -3.38 -21.24
N LEU A 18 -19.42 -4.15 -20.85
CA LEU A 18 -19.39 -5.61 -21.01
C LEU A 18 -20.25 -6.26 -19.92
N PHE A 19 -21.28 -6.99 -20.34
CA PHE A 19 -22.16 -7.79 -19.46
C PHE A 19 -21.92 -9.28 -19.72
N VAL A 20 -21.85 -10.08 -18.64
CA VAL A 20 -21.99 -11.54 -18.70
C VAL A 20 -23.19 -11.90 -17.82
N CYS A 21 -24.22 -12.52 -18.40
CA CYS A 21 -25.46 -12.96 -17.72
C CYS A 21 -26.23 -11.88 -16.92
N GLY A 22 -26.41 -10.67 -17.49
CA GLY A 22 -27.42 -9.71 -17.00
C GLY A 22 -27.29 -9.18 -15.58
N ARG A 23 -26.26 -9.59 -14.82
CA ARG A 23 -25.94 -9.03 -13.50
C ARG A 23 -24.72 -8.13 -13.62
N PRO A 24 -24.80 -6.87 -13.18
CA PRO A 24 -23.60 -6.07 -12.97
C PRO A 24 -22.67 -6.84 -12.02
N LEU A 25 -21.44 -7.13 -12.43
CA LEU A 25 -20.38 -7.70 -11.57
C LEU A 25 -19.95 -6.65 -10.53
N THR A 26 -20.87 -6.27 -9.65
CA THR A 26 -20.72 -5.14 -8.73
C THR A 26 -20.26 -5.57 -7.33
N GLY A 27 -20.41 -6.83 -6.93
CA GLY A 27 -19.99 -7.27 -5.59
C GLY A 27 -18.51 -7.65 -5.44
N VAL A 28 -17.92 -8.29 -6.46
CA VAL A 28 -16.67 -9.06 -6.28
C VAL A 28 -15.41 -8.18 -6.21
N GLU A 29 -15.40 -7.01 -6.85
CA GLU A 29 -14.20 -6.16 -6.89
C GLU A 29 -14.00 -5.32 -5.61
N SER A 30 -15.07 -5.04 -4.84
CA SER A 30 -14.99 -4.26 -3.60
C SER A 30 -14.35 -5.03 -2.44
N ASN A 31 -14.33 -6.36 -2.50
CA ASN A 31 -13.86 -7.19 -1.38
C ASN A 31 -12.34 -7.40 -1.39
N ARG A 32 -11.64 -7.04 -2.47
CA ARG A 32 -10.20 -7.33 -2.58
C ARG A 32 -9.35 -6.57 -1.55
N PRO A 33 -9.50 -5.24 -1.35
CA PRO A 33 -8.71 -4.52 -0.36
C PRO A 33 -9.01 -4.98 1.07
N VAL A 34 -10.28 -5.26 1.37
CA VAL A 34 -10.71 -5.76 2.69
C VAL A 34 -10.11 -7.13 2.97
N PHE A 35 -10.16 -8.04 1.99
CA PHE A 35 -9.59 -9.38 2.10
C PHE A 35 -8.08 -9.32 2.36
N TRP A 36 -7.32 -8.56 1.57
CA TRP A 36 -5.88 -8.43 1.78
C TRP A 36 -5.54 -7.74 3.11
N GLY A 37 -6.32 -6.73 3.51
CA GLY A 37 -6.16 -6.07 4.81
C GLY A 37 -6.36 -7.02 5.99
N TYR A 38 -7.40 -7.86 5.96
CA TYR A 38 -7.61 -8.87 7.00
C TYR A 38 -6.56 -9.98 6.98
N LEU A 39 -6.12 -10.43 5.80
CA LEU A 39 -4.99 -11.37 5.73
C LEU A 39 -3.75 -10.78 6.41
N MET A 40 -3.41 -9.52 6.13
CA MET A 40 -2.25 -8.86 6.74
C MET A 40 -2.38 -8.76 8.27
N GLN A 41 -3.59 -8.52 8.79
CA GLN A 41 -3.82 -8.52 10.24
C GLN A 41 -3.64 -9.90 10.88
N ILE A 42 -4.13 -10.96 10.22
CA ILE A 42 -4.14 -12.31 10.77
C ILE A 42 -2.76 -12.96 10.67
N PHE A 43 -2.09 -12.79 9.52
CA PHE A 43 -0.85 -13.52 9.21
C PHE A 43 0.41 -12.64 9.27
N GLY A 44 0.27 -11.33 9.41
CA GLY A 44 1.39 -10.38 9.35
C GLY A 44 1.68 -9.89 7.93
N TYR A 45 2.30 -8.71 7.86
CA TYR A 45 2.66 -8.07 6.60
C TYR A 45 3.74 -8.87 5.84
N ALA A 46 4.73 -9.43 6.55
CA ALA A 46 5.80 -10.23 5.98
C ALA A 46 5.32 -11.52 5.31
N ALA A 47 4.26 -12.15 5.82
CA ALA A 47 3.72 -13.35 5.20
C ALA A 47 2.88 -13.02 3.97
N VAL A 48 2.07 -11.96 4.05
CA VAL A 48 1.04 -11.65 3.04
C VAL A 48 1.61 -10.88 1.85
N MET A 49 2.53 -9.95 2.08
CA MET A 49 3.06 -9.10 1.01
C MET A 49 3.80 -9.87 -0.10
N PRO A 50 4.66 -10.87 0.19
CA PRO A 50 5.29 -11.68 -0.85
C PRO A 50 4.28 -12.48 -1.68
N VAL A 51 3.26 -13.05 -1.02
CA VAL A 51 2.17 -13.79 -1.70
C VAL A 51 1.38 -12.86 -2.61
N TYR A 52 1.01 -11.68 -2.10
CA TYR A 52 0.36 -10.64 -2.90
C TYR A 52 1.22 -10.25 -4.11
N ALA A 53 2.51 -9.98 -3.89
CA ALA A 53 3.44 -9.57 -4.94
C ALA A 53 3.56 -10.64 -6.02
N ALA A 54 3.74 -11.92 -5.64
CA ALA A 54 3.83 -13.03 -6.58
C ALA A 54 2.54 -13.19 -7.38
N LEU A 55 1.38 -13.22 -6.72
CA LEU A 55 0.08 -13.33 -7.40
C LEU A 55 -0.18 -12.14 -8.32
N HIS A 56 0.23 -10.94 -7.93
CA HIS A 56 0.10 -9.77 -8.78
C HIS A 56 1.03 -9.84 -10.00
N LEU A 57 2.31 -10.16 -9.81
CA LEU A 57 3.29 -10.21 -10.90
C LEU A 57 2.99 -11.33 -11.90
N PHE A 58 2.59 -12.51 -11.42
CA PHE A 58 2.36 -13.68 -12.26
C PHE A 58 0.91 -13.87 -12.70
N GLY A 59 -0.06 -13.27 -12.01
CA GLY A 59 -1.48 -13.45 -12.27
C GLY A 59 -2.20 -12.21 -12.82
N SER A 60 -1.64 -11.01 -12.64
CA SER A 60 -2.29 -9.80 -13.12
C SER A 60 -2.12 -9.66 -14.64
N PRO A 61 -3.20 -9.49 -15.41
CA PRO A 61 -3.11 -9.17 -16.83
C PRO A 61 -2.27 -7.92 -17.10
N VAL A 62 -2.19 -6.99 -16.14
CA VAL A 62 -1.37 -5.77 -16.24
C VAL A 62 0.11 -6.10 -16.16
N ALA A 63 0.52 -7.00 -15.25
CA ALA A 63 1.91 -7.39 -15.08
C ALA A 63 2.38 -8.39 -16.16
N LEU A 64 1.50 -9.30 -16.58
CA LEU A 64 1.78 -10.22 -17.67
C LEU A 64 1.82 -9.53 -19.05
N ALA A 65 1.00 -8.51 -19.26
CA ALA A 65 1.03 -7.74 -20.52
C ALA A 65 2.38 -7.05 -20.73
N SER A 66 3.03 -6.58 -19.67
CA SER A 66 4.37 -5.98 -19.73
C SER A 66 5.50 -6.97 -20.04
N LEU A 67 5.27 -8.29 -19.96
CA LEU A 67 6.30 -9.30 -20.22
C LEU A 67 6.38 -9.78 -21.67
N GLY A 68 5.40 -9.43 -22.52
CA GLY A 68 5.31 -10.02 -23.87
C GLY A 68 4.89 -9.08 -25.00
N ARG A 69 4.44 -7.85 -24.70
CA ARG A 69 4.11 -6.86 -25.73
C ARG A 69 4.40 -5.44 -25.24
N PRO A 70 5.12 -4.61 -26.02
CA PRO A 70 5.15 -3.19 -25.77
C PRO A 70 3.72 -2.63 -25.90
N ARG A 71 3.36 -1.73 -25.00
CA ARG A 71 2.32 -0.69 -25.16
C ARG A 71 0.83 -0.99 -24.98
N ALA A 72 0.27 -2.14 -25.36
CA ALA A 72 -1.20 -2.15 -25.57
C ALA A 72 -2.11 -2.38 -24.33
N ARG A 73 -1.61 -2.79 -23.17
CA ARG A 73 -2.48 -3.14 -22.01
C ARG A 73 -2.00 -2.74 -20.62
N ALA A 74 -0.82 -2.12 -20.48
CA ALA A 74 -0.42 -1.51 -19.21
C ALA A 74 -1.31 -0.30 -18.83
N THR A 75 -2.04 0.23 -19.81
CA THR A 75 -3.05 1.31 -19.76
C THR A 75 -4.33 0.95 -19.01
N ALA A 76 -4.52 -0.31 -18.62
CA ALA A 76 -5.57 -0.65 -17.67
C ALA A 76 -5.11 -0.31 -16.24
N LEU A 77 -4.80 0.96 -15.98
CA LEU A 77 -5.13 1.56 -14.69
C LEU A 77 -6.63 1.30 -14.54
N ARG A 78 -7.00 0.17 -13.94
CA ARG A 78 -8.39 -0.23 -13.75
C ARG A 78 -9.05 0.91 -13.04
N HIS A 79 -9.79 1.73 -13.79
CA HIS A 79 -10.55 2.86 -13.28
C HIS A 79 -11.36 2.33 -12.11
N PRO A 80 -11.05 2.70 -10.85
CA PRO A 80 -11.87 2.28 -9.74
C PRO A 80 -13.11 3.18 -9.80
N SER A 81 -14.06 2.84 -10.67
CA SER A 81 -15.32 3.57 -10.87
C SER A 81 -16.13 3.70 -9.58
N ARG A 82 -15.74 2.99 -8.51
CA ARG A 82 -16.39 3.00 -7.20
C ARG A 82 -15.52 3.50 -6.04
N PHE A 83 -14.21 3.52 -6.21
CA PHE A 83 -13.26 4.02 -5.20
C PHE A 83 -12.65 5.30 -5.73
N ARG A 84 -13.36 6.42 -5.56
CA ARG A 84 -12.84 7.73 -5.97
C ARG A 84 -11.59 8.02 -5.17
N LEU A 85 -10.43 8.11 -5.84
CA LEU A 85 -9.14 8.46 -5.22
C LEU A 85 -9.24 9.75 -4.39
N ARG A 86 -10.12 10.68 -4.78
CA ARG A 86 -10.39 11.93 -4.05
C ARG A 86 -10.81 11.71 -2.59
N VAL A 87 -11.53 10.63 -2.30
CA VAL A 87 -12.03 10.34 -0.94
C VAL A 87 -11.14 9.37 -0.18
N LEU A 88 -10.01 8.95 -0.76
CA LEU A 88 -9.06 8.03 -0.13
C LEU A 88 -8.49 8.63 1.15
N VAL A 89 -8.01 9.86 1.09
CA VAL A 89 -7.42 10.58 2.22
C VAL A 89 -8.36 10.67 3.43
N PRO A 90 -9.59 11.22 3.31
CA PRO A 90 -10.51 11.26 4.44
C PRO A 90 -10.95 9.87 4.90
N ALA A 91 -11.06 8.90 3.99
CA ALA A 91 -11.40 7.52 4.36
C ALA A 91 -10.32 6.85 5.22
N PHE A 92 -9.04 7.07 4.92
CA PHE A 92 -7.94 6.58 5.77
C PHE A 92 -7.83 7.35 7.08
N ALA A 93 -8.07 8.66 7.07
CA ALA A 93 -8.08 9.47 8.29
C ALA A 93 -9.10 8.91 9.30
N LEU A 94 -10.32 8.64 8.86
CA LEU A 94 -11.39 8.11 9.71
C LEU A 94 -11.23 6.61 10.00
N GLY A 95 -10.94 5.81 8.96
CA GLY A 95 -10.98 4.36 9.04
C GLY A 95 -9.71 3.71 9.59
N TYR A 96 -8.57 4.41 9.60
CA TYR A 96 -7.29 3.86 10.05
C TYR A 96 -6.60 4.74 11.10
N PHE A 97 -6.40 6.03 10.83
CA PHE A 97 -5.66 6.91 11.75
C PHE A 97 -6.39 7.11 13.07
N LEU A 98 -7.69 7.43 13.03
CA LEU A 98 -8.47 7.62 14.26
C LEU A 98 -8.45 6.35 15.14
N PRO A 99 -8.77 5.13 14.64
CA PRO A 99 -8.62 3.92 15.44
C PRO A 99 -7.19 3.71 15.97
N SER A 100 -6.16 4.02 15.19
CA SER A 100 -4.76 3.84 15.61
C SER A 100 -4.36 4.80 16.74
N LEU A 101 -4.85 6.04 16.70
CA LEU A 101 -4.65 7.02 17.77
C LEU A 101 -5.38 6.60 19.05
N LEU A 102 -6.60 6.08 18.93
CA LEU A 102 -7.36 5.56 20.07
C LEU A 102 -6.67 4.34 20.69
N MET A 103 -6.14 3.44 19.86
CA MET A 103 -5.37 2.27 20.29
C MET A 103 -4.13 2.67 21.11
N GLY A 104 -3.40 3.69 20.64
CA GLY A 104 -2.20 4.19 21.32
C GLY A 104 -2.48 5.15 22.48
N TRP A 105 -3.74 5.49 22.76
CA TRP A 105 -4.08 6.46 23.79
C TRP A 105 -3.85 5.89 25.21
N PRO A 106 -3.18 6.62 26.11
CA PRO A 106 -2.93 6.16 27.47
C PRO A 106 -4.22 6.24 28.30
N VAL A 107 -5.01 5.17 28.29
CA VAL A 107 -6.20 5.02 29.14
C VAL A 107 -5.85 4.26 30.43
N SER A 108 -6.37 4.72 31.57
CA SER A 108 -6.12 4.06 32.86
C SER A 108 -6.89 2.74 33.05
N SER A 109 -7.96 2.53 32.28
CA SER A 109 -8.81 1.33 32.36
C SER A 109 -8.31 0.23 31.43
N PRO A 110 -7.88 -0.94 31.94
CA PRO A 110 -7.44 -2.06 31.10
C PRO A 110 -8.55 -2.56 30.17
N ALA A 111 -9.80 -2.59 30.65
CA ALA A 111 -10.94 -3.01 29.86
C ALA A 111 -11.18 -2.06 28.67
N LEU A 112 -11.10 -0.76 28.90
CA LEU A 112 -11.22 0.22 27.82
C LEU A 112 -10.09 0.06 26.81
N HIS A 113 -8.84 -0.14 27.27
CA HIS A 113 -7.70 -0.35 26.38
C HIS A 113 -7.90 -1.57 25.46
N GLN A 114 -8.41 -2.69 26.01
CA GLN A 114 -8.75 -3.88 25.23
C GLN A 114 -9.84 -3.60 24.19
N TRP A 115 -10.87 -2.83 24.54
CA TRP A 115 -11.91 -2.42 23.58
C TRP A 115 -11.38 -1.54 22.45
N LEU A 116 -10.48 -0.59 22.75
CA LEU A 116 -9.85 0.25 21.73
C LEU A 116 -8.93 -0.57 20.80
N ASN A 117 -8.21 -1.55 21.35
CA ASN A 117 -7.47 -2.54 20.55
C ASN A 117 -8.41 -3.37 19.65
N GLY A 118 -9.54 -3.83 20.19
CA GLY A 118 -10.56 -4.56 19.43
C GLY A 118 -11.18 -3.73 18.32
N LEU A 119 -11.47 -2.45 18.58
CA LEU A 119 -11.96 -1.49 17.58
C LEU A 119 -10.96 -1.36 16.43
N TRP A 120 -9.66 -1.24 16.73
CA TRP A 120 -8.62 -1.11 15.71
C TRP A 120 -8.59 -2.28 14.72
N GLN A 121 -8.92 -3.51 15.16
CA GLN A 121 -8.96 -4.68 14.27
C GLN A 121 -9.94 -4.53 13.09
N GLY A 122 -10.96 -3.66 13.20
CA GLY A 122 -11.91 -3.41 12.12
C GLY A 122 -11.42 -2.48 11.01
N PHE A 123 -10.19 -1.93 11.09
CA PHE A 123 -9.74 -0.84 10.20
C PHE A 123 -9.90 -1.13 8.68
N PRO A 124 -9.63 -2.34 8.12
CA PRO A 124 -9.71 -2.57 6.69
C PRO A 124 -11.15 -2.37 6.18
N LEU A 125 -12.13 -2.79 6.99
CA LEU A 125 -13.54 -2.58 6.72
C LEU A 125 -13.91 -1.10 6.86
N TYR A 126 -13.43 -0.43 7.92
CA TYR A 126 -13.76 0.97 8.18
C TYR A 126 -13.25 1.90 7.09
N VAL A 127 -12.05 1.67 6.56
CA VAL A 127 -11.50 2.44 5.43
C VAL A 127 -12.39 2.29 4.20
N VAL A 128 -12.76 1.06 3.83
CA VAL A 128 -13.61 0.81 2.65
C VAL A 128 -15.02 1.36 2.83
N ALA A 129 -15.62 1.19 4.02
CA ALA A 129 -16.93 1.74 4.35
C ALA A 129 -16.93 3.28 4.31
N SER A 130 -15.91 3.92 4.89
CA SER A 130 -15.72 5.37 4.86
C SER A 130 -15.54 5.87 3.42
N GLN A 131 -14.77 5.15 2.60
CA GLN A 131 -14.57 5.51 1.21
C GLN A 131 -15.87 5.44 0.40
N GLN A 132 -16.70 4.41 0.63
CA GLN A 132 -18.02 4.30 0.00
C GLN A 132 -18.96 5.42 0.45
N LEU A 133 -18.98 5.73 1.75
CA LEU A 133 -19.77 6.82 2.32
C LEU A 133 -19.37 8.16 1.69
N PHE A 134 -18.09 8.52 1.73
CA PHE A 134 -17.61 9.78 1.16
C PHE A 134 -17.78 9.85 -0.36
N ALA A 135 -17.63 8.73 -1.08
CA ALA A 135 -17.86 8.70 -2.52
C ALA A 135 -19.32 9.03 -2.89
N ARG A 136 -20.29 8.72 -2.01
CA ARG A 136 -21.70 9.10 -2.16
C ARG A 136 -21.96 10.56 -1.82
N LEU A 137 -21.23 11.11 -0.84
CA LEU A 137 -21.41 12.49 -0.36
C LEU A 137 -20.70 13.53 -1.23
N VAL A 138 -19.64 13.15 -1.94
CA VAL A 138 -18.83 14.08 -2.74
C VAL A 138 -19.31 14.11 -4.19
N ALA A 139 -19.66 15.30 -4.68
CA ALA A 139 -20.02 15.51 -6.08
C ALA A 139 -18.87 15.13 -7.04
N PRO A 140 -19.17 14.68 -8.28
CA PRO A 140 -18.15 14.47 -9.30
C PRO A 140 -17.35 15.76 -9.51
N ALA A 141 -16.03 15.72 -9.34
CA ALA A 141 -15.16 16.84 -9.70
C ALA A 141 -14.61 16.63 -11.10
N GLN A 142 -14.47 17.72 -11.87
CA GLN A 142 -13.81 17.74 -13.18
C GLN A 142 -12.26 17.76 -13.08
N GLN A 143 -11.69 17.24 -11.99
CA GLN A 143 -10.23 17.17 -11.88
C GLN A 143 -9.69 16.02 -12.74
N GLY A 144 -8.62 16.29 -13.47
CA GLY A 144 -7.91 15.26 -14.24
C GLY A 144 -7.43 14.12 -13.34
N HIS A 145 -7.57 12.88 -13.82
CA HIS A 145 -7.25 11.67 -13.05
C HIS A 145 -5.81 11.66 -12.51
N GLY A 146 -4.84 12.11 -13.31
CA GLY A 146 -3.44 12.20 -12.90
C GLY A 146 -3.19 13.14 -11.72
N ALA A 147 -3.90 14.28 -11.66
CA ALA A 147 -3.77 15.22 -10.55
C ALA A 147 -4.30 14.61 -9.23
N ILE A 148 -5.42 13.90 -9.29
CA ILE A 148 -6.00 13.22 -8.12
C ILE A 148 -5.08 12.09 -7.63
N LEU A 149 -4.54 11.29 -8.55
CA LEU A 149 -3.62 10.20 -8.21
C LEU A 149 -2.31 10.73 -7.61
N SER A 150 -1.72 11.76 -8.21
CA SER A 150 -0.51 12.40 -7.69
C SER A 150 -0.72 12.98 -6.28
N ARG A 151 -1.89 13.54 -6.00
CA ARG A 151 -2.27 13.99 -4.65
C ARG A 151 -2.35 12.83 -3.65
N ALA A 152 -2.94 11.71 -4.05
CA ALA A 152 -3.03 10.52 -3.20
C ALA A 152 -1.64 9.97 -2.85
N TYR A 153 -0.74 9.86 -3.85
CA TYR A 153 0.64 9.46 -3.64
C TYR A 153 1.41 10.43 -2.75
N SER A 154 1.28 11.74 -3.00
CA SER A 154 1.95 12.75 -2.19
C SER A 154 1.49 12.69 -0.73
N TRP A 155 0.18 12.54 -0.49
CA TRP A 155 -0.34 12.37 0.87
C TRP A 155 0.20 11.10 1.55
N ALA A 156 0.22 9.96 0.84
CA ALA A 156 0.76 8.71 1.39
C ALA A 156 2.26 8.85 1.73
N PHE A 157 3.04 9.49 0.84
CA PHE A 157 4.46 9.76 1.07
C PHE A 157 4.70 10.66 2.27
N TYR A 158 3.98 11.80 2.38
CA TYR A 158 4.15 12.72 3.50
C TYR A 158 3.74 12.10 4.83
N THR A 159 2.73 11.22 4.80
CA THR A 159 2.30 10.48 5.97
C THR A 159 3.38 9.49 6.43
N ALA A 160 3.96 8.72 5.50
CA ALA A 160 5.07 7.82 5.80
C ALA A 160 6.32 8.60 6.29
N ALA A 161 6.63 9.73 5.67
CA ALA A 161 7.70 10.65 6.08
C ALA A 161 7.48 11.17 7.49
N ALA A 162 6.27 11.64 7.82
CA ALA A 162 5.96 12.12 9.16
C ALA A 162 6.20 11.03 10.22
N VAL A 163 5.71 9.80 10.00
CA VAL A 163 5.92 8.69 10.93
C VAL A 163 7.40 8.35 11.10
N GLN A 164 8.15 8.26 9.99
CA GLN A 164 9.58 7.94 10.02
C GLN A 164 10.40 9.02 10.74
N LEU A 165 10.19 10.28 10.37
CA LEU A 165 10.94 11.40 10.92
C LEU A 165 10.57 11.65 12.38
N CYS A 166 9.31 11.45 12.79
CA CYS A 166 8.92 11.49 14.20
C CYS A 166 9.65 10.41 15.00
N THR A 167 9.78 9.19 14.45
CA THR A 167 10.53 8.11 15.10
C THR A 167 12.00 8.50 15.30
N TYR A 168 12.65 9.04 14.27
CA TYR A 168 14.02 9.54 14.39
C TYR A 168 14.16 10.68 15.40
N ALA A 169 13.19 11.60 15.43
CA ALA A 169 13.17 12.71 16.37
C ALA A 169 13.10 12.22 17.82
N VAL A 170 12.27 11.21 18.12
CA VAL A 170 12.19 10.60 19.45
C VAL A 170 13.50 9.91 19.85
N ILE A 171 14.09 9.13 18.94
CA ILE A 171 15.41 8.49 19.17
C ILE A 171 16.49 9.54 19.48
N LEU A 172 16.52 10.61 18.68
CA LEU A 172 17.48 11.69 18.86
C LEU A 172 17.24 12.46 20.16
N ALA A 173 15.98 12.76 20.50
CA ALA A 173 15.62 13.48 21.71
C ALA A 173 15.98 12.69 22.98
N ALA A 174 15.71 11.37 22.99
CA ALA A 174 16.07 10.49 24.10
C ALA A 174 17.58 10.48 24.37
N LYS A 175 18.39 10.60 23.32
CA LYS A 175 19.86 10.65 23.41
C LYS A 175 20.39 12.05 23.76
N ALA A 176 19.84 13.10 23.15
CA ALA A 176 20.33 14.47 23.29
C ALA A 176 19.88 15.13 24.60
N THR A 177 18.72 14.74 25.12
CA THR A 177 18.10 15.34 26.31
C THR A 177 17.69 14.27 27.32
N PRO A 178 18.63 13.45 27.84
CA PRO A 178 18.30 12.30 28.69
C PRO A 178 17.53 12.70 29.96
N GLY A 179 17.69 13.93 30.46
CA GLY A 179 16.94 14.44 31.63
C GLY A 179 15.44 14.64 31.40
N LEU A 180 14.97 14.68 30.14
CA LEU A 180 13.53 14.74 29.80
C LEU A 180 12.88 13.35 29.72
N PHE A 181 13.69 12.30 29.76
CA PHE A 181 13.23 10.93 29.59
C PHE A 181 13.57 10.08 30.82
N PRO A 182 12.81 8.99 31.05
CA PRO A 182 13.21 7.98 32.04
C PRO A 182 14.60 7.41 31.71
N SER A 183 15.35 6.96 32.72
CA SER A 183 16.71 6.45 32.56
C SER A 183 16.82 5.26 31.59
N TRP A 184 15.78 4.45 31.45
CA TRP A 184 15.71 3.32 30.51
C TRP A 184 15.50 3.74 29.05
N ALA A 185 15.03 4.96 28.79
CA ALA A 185 14.61 5.41 27.46
C ALA A 185 15.78 5.55 26.49
N ALA A 186 16.96 5.95 26.96
CA ALA A 186 18.13 6.11 26.11
C ALA A 186 18.58 4.78 25.47
N GLU A 187 18.45 3.68 26.20
CA GLU A 187 18.75 2.34 25.68
C GLU A 187 17.61 1.82 24.80
N ALA A 188 16.37 1.93 25.26
CA ALA A 188 15.19 1.44 24.53
C ALA A 188 14.97 2.18 23.19
N PHE A 189 15.29 3.48 23.13
CA PHE A 189 15.19 4.30 21.92
C PHE A 189 16.53 4.44 21.18
N ALA A 190 17.47 3.52 21.36
CA ALA A 190 18.64 3.44 20.49
C ALA A 190 18.25 2.95 19.08
N PHE A 191 18.93 3.45 18.04
CA PHE A 191 18.62 3.09 16.65
C PHE A 191 18.66 1.58 16.41
N GLY A 192 19.65 0.87 16.96
CA GLY A 192 19.74 -0.59 16.89
C GLY A 192 18.60 -1.29 17.66
N ALA A 193 18.19 -0.76 18.81
CA ALA A 193 17.09 -1.34 19.58
C ALA A 193 15.74 -1.22 18.86
N VAL A 194 15.52 -0.11 18.14
CA VAL A 194 14.29 0.15 17.39
C VAL A 194 14.27 -0.58 16.05
N PHE A 195 15.37 -0.52 15.29
CA PHE A 195 15.39 -1.00 13.91
C PHE A 195 16.11 -2.32 13.70
N ALA A 196 17.12 -2.70 14.48
CA ALA A 196 17.84 -3.93 14.23
C ALA A 196 17.08 -5.14 14.82
N PRO A 197 16.64 -6.10 13.98
CA PRO A 197 16.02 -7.32 14.49
C PRO A 197 17.07 -8.20 15.17
N GLY A 198 16.64 -8.94 16.18
CA GLY A 198 17.42 -10.05 16.72
C GLY A 198 17.63 -11.17 15.69
N PRO A 199 18.43 -12.20 15.99
CA PRO A 199 18.63 -13.33 15.09
C PRO A 199 17.30 -14.01 14.75
N PHE A 200 17.16 -14.48 13.50
CA PHE A 200 15.94 -15.13 13.00
C PHE A 200 15.58 -16.42 13.76
N HIS A 201 16.57 -17.00 14.44
CA HIS A 201 16.42 -18.16 15.30
C HIS A 201 17.22 -17.96 16.59
N SER A 202 16.63 -18.29 17.72
CA SER A 202 17.30 -18.29 19.03
C SER A 202 16.72 -19.39 19.90
N SER A 203 17.59 -20.11 20.58
CA SER A 203 17.20 -21.09 21.62
C SER A 203 17.04 -20.43 22.99
N LYS A 204 17.30 -19.12 23.11
CA LYS A 204 17.10 -18.38 24.36
C LYS A 204 15.60 -18.16 24.57
N PRO A 205 15.09 -18.33 25.80
CA PRO A 205 13.70 -18.00 26.10
C PRO A 205 13.46 -16.51 25.84
N LEU A 206 12.24 -16.18 25.40
CA LEU A 206 11.81 -14.81 25.19
C LEU A 206 11.84 -14.05 26.52
N SER A 207 12.46 -12.87 26.54
CA SER A 207 12.61 -12.06 27.77
C SER A 207 11.27 -11.51 28.27
N SER A 208 10.38 -11.14 27.35
CA SER A 208 9.02 -10.69 27.64
C SER A 208 8.16 -10.76 26.39
N MET A 209 6.84 -10.71 26.56
CA MET A 209 5.90 -10.61 25.44
C MET A 209 6.13 -9.34 24.61
N VAL A 210 6.40 -8.20 25.25
CA VAL A 210 6.64 -6.92 24.57
C VAL A 210 7.90 -6.98 23.71
N ALA A 211 8.99 -7.53 24.24
CA ALA A 211 10.22 -7.70 23.48
C ALA A 211 10.02 -8.66 22.29
N ALA A 212 9.29 -9.76 22.50
CA ALA A 212 8.96 -10.71 21.44
C ALA A 212 8.11 -10.08 20.33
N MET A 213 7.07 -9.31 20.69
CA MET A 213 6.25 -8.59 19.73
C MET A 213 7.05 -7.55 18.96
N HIS A 214 7.94 -6.81 19.63
CA HIS A 214 8.78 -5.82 18.97
C HIS A 214 9.74 -6.47 17.97
N ASP A 215 10.44 -7.54 18.35
CA ASP A 215 11.32 -8.28 17.44
C ASP A 215 10.55 -8.92 16.28
N PHE A 216 9.34 -9.44 16.53
CA PHE A 216 8.42 -9.88 15.48
C PHE A 216 8.11 -8.74 14.51
N TYR A 217 7.71 -7.56 14.99
CA TYR A 217 7.37 -6.42 14.13
C TYR A 217 8.56 -5.92 13.31
N LYS A 218 9.79 -5.99 13.81
CA LYS A 218 10.98 -5.69 13.02
C LYS A 218 11.07 -6.64 11.83
N TRP A 219 11.05 -7.95 12.07
CA TRP A 219 11.07 -8.93 10.98
C TRP A 219 9.89 -8.79 10.02
N ASP A 220 8.69 -8.54 10.56
CA ASP A 220 7.47 -8.30 9.78
C ASP A 220 7.66 -7.11 8.81
N GLN A 221 8.22 -6.01 9.32
CA GLN A 221 8.56 -4.82 8.55
C GLN A 221 9.63 -5.12 7.49
N TYR A 222 10.75 -5.77 7.84
CA TYR A 222 11.85 -6.02 6.90
C TYR A 222 11.43 -6.90 5.72
N VAL A 223 10.86 -8.07 6.02
CA VAL A 223 10.49 -9.04 4.98
C VAL A 223 9.36 -8.50 4.12
N GLY A 224 8.33 -7.91 4.73
CA GLY A 224 7.22 -7.32 3.98
C GLY A 224 7.68 -6.14 3.12
N SER A 225 8.54 -5.27 3.65
CA SER A 225 9.09 -4.12 2.91
C SER A 225 9.98 -4.56 1.74
N ALA A 226 10.84 -5.55 1.95
CA ALA A 226 11.69 -6.09 0.89
C ALA A 226 10.84 -6.65 -0.25
N ALA A 227 9.78 -7.40 0.07
CA ALA A 227 8.84 -7.90 -0.92
C ALA A 227 8.11 -6.76 -1.66
N ALA A 228 7.65 -5.74 -0.93
CA ALA A 228 6.94 -4.62 -1.55
C ALA A 228 7.82 -3.74 -2.43
N ILE A 229 9.04 -3.43 -2.00
CA ILE A 229 10.01 -2.68 -2.81
C ILE A 229 10.39 -3.49 -4.04
N THR A 230 10.66 -4.80 -3.89
CA THR A 230 10.95 -5.68 -5.03
C THR A 230 9.80 -5.68 -6.03
N TRP A 231 8.56 -5.84 -5.55
CA TRP A 231 7.36 -5.74 -6.37
C TRP A 231 7.26 -4.42 -7.13
N ALA A 232 7.48 -3.29 -6.47
CA ALA A 232 7.40 -1.97 -7.10
C ALA A 232 8.55 -1.71 -8.07
N VAL A 233 9.76 -2.19 -7.78
CA VAL A 233 10.91 -2.16 -8.69
C VAL A 233 10.59 -2.96 -9.94
N CYS A 234 10.06 -4.19 -9.82
CA CYS A 234 9.64 -4.98 -10.97
C CYS A 234 8.60 -4.24 -11.81
N LEU A 235 7.58 -3.65 -11.19
CA LEU A 235 6.57 -2.87 -11.91
C LEU A 235 7.14 -1.63 -12.59
N ASP A 236 8.06 -0.90 -11.96
CA ASP A 236 8.70 0.28 -12.54
C ASP A 236 9.60 -0.10 -13.71
N VAL A 237 10.44 -1.12 -13.56
CA VAL A 237 11.32 -1.62 -14.62
C VAL A 237 10.50 -2.11 -15.81
N SER A 238 9.44 -2.88 -15.56
CA SER A 238 8.53 -3.36 -16.60
C SER A 238 7.70 -2.26 -17.27
N SER A 239 7.69 -1.03 -16.73
CA SER A 239 7.03 0.12 -17.36
C SER A 239 7.93 0.87 -18.34
N GLN A 240 9.23 0.56 -18.41
CA GLN A 240 10.18 1.26 -19.29
C GLN A 240 10.19 0.63 -20.69
N GLU A 241 10.10 1.47 -21.72
CA GLU A 241 10.07 1.00 -23.13
C GLU A 241 11.43 0.55 -23.64
N ALA A 242 12.49 1.28 -23.26
CA ALA A 242 13.87 0.89 -23.49
C ALA A 242 14.33 0.06 -22.28
N GLY A 243 15.03 -1.05 -22.52
CA GLY A 243 15.63 -1.83 -21.44
C GLY A 243 16.44 -0.95 -20.49
N VAL A 244 16.54 -1.36 -19.23
CA VAL A 244 17.13 -0.55 -18.15
C VAL A 244 18.65 -0.59 -18.24
N SER A 245 19.29 0.56 -18.43
CA SER A 245 20.76 0.66 -18.44
C SER A 245 21.34 0.50 -17.03
N LEU A 246 22.65 0.28 -16.92
CA LEU A 246 23.32 0.22 -15.61
C LEU A 246 23.19 1.54 -14.83
N ALA A 247 23.21 2.67 -15.53
CA ALA A 247 23.01 3.99 -14.92
C ALA A 247 21.59 4.13 -14.36
N ASP A 248 20.57 3.63 -15.08
CA ASP A 248 19.19 3.63 -14.61
C ASP A 248 19.00 2.75 -13.37
N TRP A 249 19.67 1.59 -13.33
CA TRP A 249 19.69 0.73 -12.13
C TRP A 249 20.35 1.43 -10.94
N ALA A 250 21.46 2.14 -11.16
CA ALA A 250 22.13 2.90 -10.10
C ALA A 250 21.23 4.03 -9.57
N ILE A 251 20.55 4.77 -10.45
CA ILE A 251 19.59 5.82 -10.08
C ILE A 251 18.40 5.23 -9.31
N LEU A 252 17.86 4.10 -9.76
CA LEU A 252 16.78 3.40 -9.08
C LEU A 252 17.20 2.92 -7.68
N GLY A 253 18.39 2.33 -7.54
CA GLY A 253 18.95 1.94 -6.26
C GLY A 253 19.12 3.13 -5.31
N TRP A 254 19.64 4.25 -5.83
CA TRP A 254 19.74 5.50 -5.09
C TRP A 254 18.38 6.04 -4.65
N ASP A 255 17.38 6.02 -5.52
CA ASP A 255 16.01 6.44 -5.19
C ASP A 255 15.43 5.60 -4.05
N VAL A 256 15.60 4.28 -4.09
CA VAL A 256 15.14 3.37 -3.03
C VAL A 256 15.80 3.74 -1.70
N VAL A 257 17.13 3.90 -1.67
CA VAL A 257 17.87 4.25 -0.46
C VAL A 257 17.45 5.62 0.06
N ARG A 258 17.45 6.65 -0.80
CA ARG A 258 17.09 8.03 -0.44
C ARG A 258 15.68 8.11 0.14
N TRP A 259 14.69 7.54 -0.54
CA TRP A 259 13.31 7.63 -0.09
C TRP A 259 13.05 6.76 1.14
N SER A 260 13.75 5.62 1.27
CA SER A 260 13.67 4.79 2.49
C SER A 260 14.25 5.51 3.70
N ALA A 261 15.34 6.26 3.53
CA ALA A 261 15.92 7.04 4.60
C ALA A 261 14.96 8.13 5.11
N ILE A 262 14.29 8.83 4.18
CA ILE A 262 13.40 9.98 4.51
C ILE A 262 12.03 9.51 5.03
N ALA A 263 11.42 8.52 4.39
CA ALA A 263 10.02 8.17 4.57
C ALA A 263 9.79 6.69 4.87
N GLY A 264 10.86 5.97 5.21
CA GLY A 264 10.80 4.53 5.40
C GLY A 264 10.55 3.78 4.09
N PRO A 265 10.59 2.44 4.13
CA PRO A 265 10.37 1.60 2.96
C PRO A 265 8.99 1.81 2.32
N ALA A 266 7.96 2.13 3.11
CA ALA A 266 6.63 2.46 2.61
C ALA A 266 6.63 3.75 1.77
N GLY A 267 7.40 4.77 2.16
CA GLY A 267 7.55 5.99 1.38
C GLY A 267 8.32 5.76 0.07
N ALA A 268 9.36 4.92 0.09
CA ALA A 268 10.08 4.52 -1.13
C ALA A 268 9.17 3.77 -2.10
N LEU A 269 8.41 2.78 -1.60
CA LEU A 269 7.37 2.07 -2.35
C LEU A 269 6.41 3.04 -3.05
N VAL A 270 5.86 4.01 -2.30
CA VAL A 270 4.93 5.02 -2.82
C VAL A 270 5.57 5.83 -3.96
N ARG A 271 6.84 6.24 -3.83
CA ARG A 271 7.54 7.01 -4.87
C ARG A 271 7.80 6.20 -6.12
N LEU A 272 8.15 4.92 -5.98
CA LEU A 272 8.33 4.01 -7.12
C LEU A 272 7.01 3.83 -7.89
N LEU A 273 5.91 3.57 -7.17
CA LEU A 273 4.59 3.45 -7.78
C LEU A 273 4.13 4.76 -8.45
N GLN A 274 4.37 5.91 -7.79
CA GLN A 274 4.07 7.22 -8.37
C GLN A 274 4.86 7.48 -9.65
N ARG A 275 6.14 7.13 -9.68
CA ARG A 275 7.00 7.26 -10.87
C ARG A 275 6.50 6.39 -12.02
N ARG A 276 6.21 5.12 -11.72
CA ARG A 276 5.65 4.15 -12.66
C ARG A 276 4.31 4.63 -13.24
N ASP A 277 3.37 5.01 -12.39
CA ASP A 277 2.04 5.47 -12.82
C ASP A 277 2.10 6.80 -13.58
N GLY A 278 3.04 7.68 -13.22
CA GLY A 278 3.28 8.93 -13.95
C GLY A 278 3.67 8.69 -15.41
N ARG A 279 4.53 7.70 -15.69
CA ARG A 279 4.90 7.32 -17.07
C ARG A 279 3.70 6.78 -17.84
N VAL A 280 2.96 5.86 -17.23
CA VAL A 280 1.77 5.24 -17.86
C VAL A 280 0.71 6.30 -18.21
N LEU A 281 0.48 7.28 -17.33
CA LEU A 281 -0.52 8.33 -17.56
C LEU A 281 -0.12 9.37 -18.59
N LEU A 282 1.16 9.73 -18.67
CA LEU A 282 1.65 10.69 -19.67
C LEU A 282 1.48 10.13 -21.10
N GLU A 283 1.69 8.83 -21.27
CA GLU A 283 1.54 8.16 -22.57
C GLU A 283 0.08 8.16 -23.07
N ASP A 284 -0.91 7.99 -22.18
CA ASP A 284 -2.33 8.04 -22.54
C ASP A 284 -2.73 9.41 -23.13
N THR A 285 -2.21 10.50 -22.57
CA THR A 285 -2.53 11.87 -23.05
C THR A 285 -1.98 12.15 -24.46
N VAL A 286 -0.81 11.59 -24.81
CA VAL A 286 -0.20 11.76 -26.14
C VAL A 286 -0.94 10.95 -27.20
N VAL A 287 -1.52 9.80 -26.84
CA VAL A 287 -2.32 8.98 -27.77
C VAL A 287 -3.67 9.61 -28.06
N GLU A 288 -4.31 10.25 -27.08
CA GLU A 288 -5.57 10.98 -27.29
C GLU A 288 -5.39 12.17 -28.23
N ASP A 289 -4.33 12.98 -28.03
CA ASP A 289 -4.02 14.16 -28.86
C ASP A 289 -3.74 13.80 -30.33
N LYS A 290 -3.13 12.63 -30.59
CA LYS A 290 -2.92 12.13 -31.97
C LYS A 290 -4.18 11.58 -32.65
N ARG A 291 -5.27 11.38 -31.92
CA ARG A 291 -6.53 10.83 -32.43
C ARG A 291 -7.60 11.89 -32.65
N SER A 292 -7.47 13.07 -32.03
CA SER A 292 -8.28 14.26 -32.29
C SER A 292 -7.78 15.02 -33.52
#